data_AF-A0A7S1R3S3-F1
#
_entry.id   AF-A0A7S1R3S3-F1
#
_cell.length_a   1.000
_cell.length_b   1.000
_cell.length_c   1.000
_cell.angle_alpha   90.00
_cell.angle_beta   90.00
_cell.angle_gamma   90.00
#
_symmetry.space_group_name_H-M   'P 1'
#
loop_
_entity.id
_entity.type
_entity.pdbx_description
1 polymer ?
#
loop_
_entity_poly.entity_id
_entity_poly.type
_entity_poly.pdbx_seq_one_letter_code
_entity_poly.pdbx_strand_id
1 'polypeptide(L)'
;KVTVSVLYWLRTGRLPVRFEQSRRLSKRTVIFLGMAVAPALVAVFTFNPPVVSVSGPIAESTVAKLGEQLPRLTTNSVRGRKNPPTFQHVVEPHPHWVLEMPTLVSDELSQMTMMLALLDCLEDEGGWSMRDTHAITGDYVDSYTFMFTKKTRR
;
A
#
# COMPACT_ATOMS: atom_id res chain seq x y z
N LYS A 1 -52.57 0.65 -8.05
CA LYS A 1 -53.70 1.07 -7.17
C LYS A 1 -53.25 0.85 -5.72
N VAL A 2 -53.48 1.84 -4.84
CA VAL A 2 -53.30 1.81 -3.36
C VAL A 2 -51.80 1.86 -2.94
N THR A 3 -51.23 2.76 -2.10
CA THR A 3 -51.66 3.92 -1.32
C THR A 3 -50.42 4.76 -0.93
N VAL A 4 -50.58 6.09 -0.96
CA VAL A 4 -50.03 7.19 -0.15
C VAL A 4 -49.15 6.74 1.05
N SER A 5 -47.96 7.26 1.35
CA SER A 5 -47.68 8.63 1.83
C SER A 5 -46.15 8.77 1.91
N VAL A 6 -45.57 9.82 1.31
CA VAL A 6 -45.33 11.07 2.03
C VAL A 6 -44.63 10.82 3.38
N LEU A 7 -43.35 10.45 3.30
CA LEU A 7 -42.31 10.98 4.19
C LEU A 7 -41.29 11.72 3.33
N TYR A 8 -41.84 12.63 2.53
CA TYR A 8 -41.12 13.80 2.11
C TYR A 8 -40.97 14.70 3.33
N TRP A 9 -40.04 15.64 3.25
CA TRP A 9 -40.20 16.95 3.86
C TRP A 9 -39.86 17.07 5.35
N LEU A 10 -38.60 16.88 5.74
CA LEU A 10 -38.07 17.57 6.93
C LEU A 10 -36.56 17.87 6.87
N ARG A 11 -36.05 18.30 5.71
CA ARG A 11 -34.85 19.17 5.70
C ARG A 11 -34.62 19.86 4.35
N THR A 12 -35.33 20.95 4.05
CA THR A 12 -34.78 21.97 3.12
C THR A 12 -34.74 21.51 1.63
N GLY A 13 -35.83 21.51 0.87
CA GLY A 13 -36.54 22.73 0.44
C GLY A 13 -36.54 22.98 -1.08
N ARG A 14 -36.32 21.98 -1.96
CA ARG A 14 -36.59 22.09 -3.41
C ARG A 14 -37.20 20.80 -3.97
N LEU A 15 -38.22 20.97 -4.81
CA LEU A 15 -39.02 19.98 -5.55
C LEU A 15 -39.08 20.46 -7.03
N PRO A 16 -39.55 19.66 -8.01
CA PRO A 16 -38.82 18.63 -8.73
C PRO A 16 -38.78 18.94 -10.26
N VAL A 17 -37.92 18.30 -11.04
CA VAL A 17 -38.11 18.27 -12.50
C VAL A 17 -38.67 16.90 -12.88
N ARG A 18 -39.97 16.90 -13.19
CA ARG A 18 -40.65 15.85 -13.93
C ARG A 18 -39.89 15.59 -15.23
N PHE A 19 -39.49 14.36 -15.48
CA PHE A 19 -39.38 13.88 -16.86
C PHE A 19 -40.21 12.60 -17.00
N GLU A 20 -41.18 12.71 -17.88
CA GLU A 20 -42.29 11.79 -18.07
C GLU A 20 -41.90 10.72 -19.09
N GLN A 21 -42.17 9.47 -18.70
CA GLN A 21 -42.51 8.29 -19.49
C GLN A 21 -41.81 7.93 -20.81
N SER A 22 -41.61 6.61 -20.90
CA SER A 22 -41.68 5.79 -22.10
C SER A 22 -40.49 5.84 -23.05
N ARG A 23 -39.66 4.79 -22.97
CA ARG A 23 -39.52 3.84 -24.08
C ARG A 23 -38.76 2.58 -23.65
N ARG A 24 -39.47 1.47 -23.80
CA ARG A 24 -39.01 0.16 -24.30
C ARG A 24 -37.86 -0.51 -23.56
N LEU A 25 -38.22 -1.61 -22.89
CA LEU A 25 -37.41 -2.80 -22.64
C LEU A 25 -36.25 -2.96 -23.63
N SER A 26 -35.04 -2.80 -23.12
CA SER A 26 -33.91 -3.63 -23.54
C SER A 26 -33.33 -4.21 -22.27
N LYS A 27 -33.28 -5.54 -22.20
CA LYS A 27 -32.60 -6.30 -21.15
C LYS A 27 -31.11 -5.98 -21.21
N ARG A 28 -30.70 -4.81 -20.72
CA ARG A 28 -29.30 -4.54 -20.42
C ARG A 28 -29.10 -4.88 -18.96
N THR A 29 -28.63 -6.11 -18.76
CA THR A 29 -27.83 -6.51 -17.62
C THR A 29 -27.02 -5.30 -17.15
N VAL A 30 -27.38 -4.76 -16.00
CA VAL A 30 -26.51 -3.81 -15.29
C VAL A 30 -25.37 -4.68 -14.78
N ILE A 31 -24.33 -4.82 -15.61
CA ILE A 31 -23.08 -5.42 -15.18
C ILE A 31 -22.49 -4.39 -14.23
N PHE A 32 -22.73 -4.57 -12.94
CA PHE A 32 -21.80 -4.06 -11.94
C PHE A 32 -20.49 -4.79 -12.22
N LEU A 33 -19.61 -4.17 -13.03
CA LEU A 33 -18.20 -4.52 -13.02
C LEU A 33 -17.73 -4.17 -11.60
N GLY A 34 -17.83 -5.14 -10.70
CA GLY A 34 -16.95 -5.20 -9.55
C GLY A 34 -15.55 -5.30 -10.14
N MET A 35 -14.92 -4.17 -10.38
CA MET A 35 -13.51 -4.13 -10.74
C MET A 35 -12.79 -4.74 -9.55
N ALA A 36 -12.43 -6.02 -9.65
CA ALA A 36 -11.46 -6.62 -8.76
C ALA A 36 -10.17 -5.84 -8.99
N VAL A 37 -9.93 -4.83 -8.14
CA VAL A 37 -8.65 -4.12 -8.12
C VAL A 37 -7.62 -5.18 -7.78
N ALA A 38 -6.71 -5.43 -8.72
CA ALA A 38 -5.64 -6.39 -8.49
C ALA A 38 -4.89 -5.98 -7.22
N PRO A 39 -4.57 -6.93 -6.31
CA PRO A 39 -3.86 -6.60 -5.08
C PRO A 39 -2.54 -5.94 -5.44
N ALA A 40 -2.36 -4.72 -4.94
CA ALA A 40 -1.19 -3.89 -5.11
C ALA A 40 -0.46 -3.76 -3.77
N LEU A 41 0.86 -3.73 -3.84
CA LEU A 41 1.74 -3.54 -2.70
C LEU A 41 2.66 -2.37 -3.02
N VAL A 42 2.83 -1.46 -2.07
CA VAL A 42 3.73 -0.31 -2.21
C VAL A 42 4.72 -0.33 -1.05
N ALA A 43 6.00 -0.31 -1.38
CA ALA A 43 7.08 -0.19 -0.42
C ALA A 43 7.80 1.13 -0.62
N VAL A 44 7.97 1.92 0.45
CA VAL A 44 8.67 3.19 0.43
C VAL A 44 9.86 3.10 1.37
N PHE A 45 11.04 3.42 0.86
CA PHE A 45 12.25 3.63 1.63
C PHE A 45 12.53 5.11 1.69
N THR A 46 12.72 5.63 2.88
CA THR A 46 13.26 6.96 3.13
C THR A 46 14.60 6.77 3.81
N PHE A 47 15.65 7.45 3.37
CA PHE A 47 16.99 7.28 3.94
C PHE A 47 17.46 8.52 4.71
N ASN A 48 18.25 8.24 5.75
CA ASN A 48 18.90 9.22 6.64
C ASN A 48 17.94 10.16 7.41
N PRO A 49 17.22 9.63 8.43
CA PRO A 49 17.32 8.26 8.96
C PRO A 49 16.53 7.23 8.13
N PRO A 50 16.98 5.96 8.08
CA PRO A 50 16.29 4.94 7.32
C PRO A 50 14.92 4.60 7.92
N VAL A 51 13.88 4.74 7.11
CA VAL A 51 12.49 4.39 7.41
C VAL A 51 11.95 3.58 6.24
N VAL A 52 11.36 2.42 6.53
CA VAL A 52 10.76 1.55 5.53
C VAL A 52 9.28 1.41 5.83
N SER A 53 8.42 1.75 4.87
CA SER A 53 6.99 1.54 4.98
C SER A 53 6.50 0.60 3.89
N VAL A 54 5.65 -0.36 4.24
CA VAL A 54 5.08 -1.35 3.32
C VAL A 54 3.58 -1.36 3.49
N SER A 55 2.86 -1.01 2.43
CA SER A 55 1.39 -0.94 2.41
C SER A 55 0.82 -1.92 1.39
N GLY A 56 -0.25 -2.62 1.78
CA GLY A 56 -0.87 -3.66 0.96
C GLY A 56 -0.84 -5.06 1.61
N PRO A 57 -1.38 -6.07 0.92
CA PRO A 57 -1.58 -7.40 1.50
C PRO A 57 -0.28 -8.23 1.45
N ILE A 58 0.65 -7.96 2.38
CA ILE A 58 1.92 -8.71 2.53
C ILE A 58 1.79 -9.80 3.61
N ALA A 59 2.49 -10.92 3.43
CA ALA A 59 2.56 -11.95 4.47
C ALA A 59 3.39 -11.48 5.67
N GLU A 60 2.90 -11.74 6.89
CA GLU A 60 3.62 -11.37 8.13
C GLU A 60 5.00 -12.05 8.23
N SER A 61 5.15 -13.26 7.68
CA SER A 61 6.43 -13.96 7.60
C SER A 61 7.46 -13.18 6.77
N THR A 62 7.04 -12.57 5.67
CA THR A 62 7.88 -11.73 4.81
C THR A 62 8.28 -10.45 5.54
N VAL A 63 7.35 -9.81 6.25
CA VAL A 63 7.63 -8.62 7.07
C VAL A 63 8.61 -8.95 8.20
N ALA A 64 8.46 -10.10 8.86
CA ALA A 64 9.38 -10.54 9.91
C ALA A 64 10.80 -10.79 9.38
N LYS A 65 10.94 -11.45 8.22
CA LYS A 65 12.25 -11.64 7.54
C LYS A 65 12.91 -10.29 7.21
N LEU A 66 12.15 -9.35 6.65
CA LEU A 66 12.63 -8.01 6.34
C LEU A 66 13.07 -7.26 7.60
N GLY A 67 12.30 -7.37 8.69
CA GLY A 67 12.62 -6.73 9.97
C GLY A 67 13.93 -7.24 10.57
N GLU A 68 14.28 -8.51 10.36
CA GLU A 68 15.56 -9.05 10.81
C GLU A 68 16.73 -8.64 9.91
N GLN A 69 16.52 -8.57 8.60
CA GLN A 69 17.58 -8.31 7.61
C GLN A 69 17.92 -6.83 7.48
N LEU A 70 16.93 -5.96 7.32
CA LEU A 70 17.14 -4.53 6.99
C LEU A 70 18.06 -3.80 7.97
N PRO A 71 17.93 -3.95 9.31
CA PRO A 71 18.81 -3.26 10.23
C PRO A 71 20.29 -3.69 10.10
N ARG A 72 20.54 -4.92 9.67
CA ARG A 72 21.89 -5.48 9.51
C ARG A 72 22.61 -4.96 8.25
N LEU A 73 21.85 -4.45 7.28
CA LEU A 73 22.35 -3.95 6.00
C LEU A 73 22.76 -2.47 6.05
N THR A 74 22.42 -1.75 7.12
CA THR A 74 22.82 -0.34 7.32
C THR A 74 24.34 -0.17 7.49
N THR A 75 24.89 0.98 7.10
CA THR A 75 26.35 1.23 7.10
C THR A 75 26.95 1.16 8.50
N ASN A 76 26.24 1.68 9.50
CA ASN A 76 26.63 1.60 10.90
C ASN A 76 25.94 0.43 11.64
N SER A 77 25.65 -0.65 10.90
CA SER A 77 25.10 -1.91 11.41
C SER A 77 25.85 -2.37 12.68
N VAL A 78 25.21 -2.15 13.84
CA VAL A 78 25.76 -2.57 15.13
C VAL A 78 25.27 -3.98 15.42
N ARG A 79 26.10 -4.97 15.09
CA ARG A 79 25.87 -6.37 15.52
C ARG A 79 25.78 -6.39 17.05
N GLY A 80 24.68 -6.91 17.61
CA GLY A 80 24.54 -7.18 19.04
C GLY A 80 23.67 -6.22 19.87
N ARG A 81 22.79 -5.40 19.26
CA ARG A 81 21.74 -4.72 20.04
C ARG A 81 20.80 -5.75 20.67
N LYS A 82 20.53 -5.57 21.97
CA LYS A 82 19.58 -6.42 22.73
C LYS A 82 18.16 -6.36 22.15
N ASN A 83 17.78 -5.22 21.56
CA ASN A 83 16.49 -5.00 20.92
C ASN A 83 16.71 -4.42 19.51
N PRO A 84 16.71 -5.23 18.44
CA PRO A 84 16.71 -4.70 17.08
C PRO A 84 15.39 -3.98 16.78
N PRO A 85 15.40 -2.96 15.90
CA PRO A 85 14.17 -2.32 15.47
C PRO A 85 13.29 -3.33 14.71
N THR A 86 11.99 -3.31 14.99
CA THR A 86 10.99 -4.23 14.42
C THR A 86 9.91 -3.46 13.70
N PHE A 87 9.30 -4.08 12.70
CA PHE A 87 8.14 -3.51 12.03
C PHE A 87 6.96 -3.34 13.00
N GLN A 88 6.30 -2.20 12.90
CA GLN A 88 5.07 -1.87 13.62
C GLN A 88 3.92 -1.84 12.60
N HIS A 89 2.82 -2.54 12.90
CA HIS A 89 1.62 -2.49 12.08
C HIS A 89 0.76 -1.29 12.49
N VAL A 90 0.60 -0.35 11.57
CA VAL A 90 -0.18 0.87 11.75
C VAL A 90 -1.48 0.73 10.98
N VAL A 91 -2.63 0.84 11.66
CA VAL A 91 -3.95 0.53 11.10
C VAL A 91 -4.60 1.76 10.44
N GLU A 92 -4.31 2.98 10.91
CA GLU A 92 -4.90 4.23 10.43
C GLU A 92 -3.84 5.15 9.82
N PRO A 93 -4.12 5.92 8.74
CA PRO A 93 -5.38 5.97 7.97
C PRO A 93 -5.57 4.78 7.01
N HIS A 94 -4.51 4.02 6.71
CA HIS A 94 -4.54 2.78 5.95
C HIS A 94 -3.60 1.75 6.59
N PRO A 95 -3.92 0.43 6.55
CA PRO A 95 -3.08 -0.60 7.13
C PRO A 95 -1.74 -0.70 6.40
N HIS A 96 -0.66 -0.42 7.12
CA HIS A 96 0.71 -0.50 6.61
C HIS A 96 1.68 -0.89 7.72
N TRP A 97 2.81 -1.45 7.32
CA TRP A 97 3.91 -1.81 8.20
C TRP A 97 4.99 -0.74 8.12
N VAL A 98 5.50 -0.29 9.27
CA VAL A 98 6.56 0.72 9.33
C VAL A 98 7.72 0.20 10.16
N LEU A 99 8.94 0.32 9.64
CA LEU A 99 10.19 0.07 10.35
C LEU A 99 10.99 1.37 10.38
N GLU A 100 11.11 1.94 11.57
CA GLU A 100 11.92 3.14 11.80
C GLU A 100 13.26 2.76 12.42
N MET A 101 14.35 3.32 11.86
CA MET A 101 15.71 3.06 12.31
C MET A 101 16.45 4.38 12.60
N PRO A 102 15.99 5.17 13.59
CA PRO A 102 16.44 6.57 13.80
C PRO A 102 17.91 6.72 14.19
N THR A 103 18.56 5.65 14.61
CA THR A 103 19.97 5.65 15.06
C THR A 103 20.90 5.00 14.04
N LEU A 104 20.36 4.53 12.91
CA LEU A 104 21.12 3.92 11.84
C LEU A 104 21.27 4.91 10.68
N VAL A 105 22.27 4.68 9.84
CA VAL A 105 22.59 5.48 8.66
C VAL A 105 22.83 4.53 7.52
N SER A 106 22.37 4.92 6.33
CA SER A 106 22.57 4.13 5.11
C SER A 106 23.23 4.99 4.02
N ASP A 107 24.47 4.65 3.70
CA ASP A 107 25.21 5.06 2.50
C ASP A 107 24.59 4.46 1.23
N GLU A 108 24.94 5.00 0.06
CA GLU A 108 24.35 4.59 -1.22
C GLU A 108 24.40 3.07 -1.44
N LEU A 109 25.50 2.41 -1.08
CA LEU A 109 25.60 0.95 -1.21
C LEU A 109 24.65 0.21 -0.26
N SER A 110 24.56 0.61 1.02
CA SER A 110 23.59 0.00 1.94
C SER A 110 22.14 0.28 1.52
N GLN A 111 21.84 1.45 0.96
CA GLN A 111 20.52 1.74 0.39
C GLN A 111 20.16 0.73 -0.71
N MET A 112 21.07 0.52 -1.67
CA MET A 112 20.87 -0.45 -2.76
C MET A 112 20.69 -1.88 -2.24
N THR A 113 21.52 -2.31 -1.29
CA THR A 113 21.39 -3.65 -0.70
C THR A 113 20.09 -3.84 0.09
N MET A 114 19.61 -2.81 0.80
CA MET A 114 18.31 -2.84 1.47
C MET A 114 17.16 -2.96 0.46
N MET A 115 17.23 -2.25 -0.66
CA MET A 115 16.25 -2.35 -1.74
C MET A 115 16.26 -3.74 -2.40
N LEU A 116 17.44 -4.33 -2.61
CA LEU A 116 17.56 -5.71 -3.12
C LEU A 116 16.99 -6.74 -2.14
N ALA A 117 17.24 -6.59 -0.83
CA ALA A 117 16.68 -7.49 0.18
C ALA A 117 15.14 -7.50 0.19
N LEU A 118 14.51 -6.36 -0.14
CA LEU A 118 13.06 -6.32 -0.35
C LEU A 118 12.64 -7.14 -1.57
N LEU A 119 13.32 -6.97 -2.70
CA LEU A 119 13.01 -7.71 -3.93
C LEU A 119 13.15 -9.22 -3.71
N ASP A 120 14.23 -9.65 -3.05
CA ASP A 120 14.48 -11.05 -2.72
C ASP A 120 13.37 -11.61 -1.81
N CYS A 121 12.99 -10.89 -0.75
CA CYS A 121 11.93 -11.34 0.16
C CYS A 121 10.55 -11.44 -0.52
N LEU A 122 10.25 -10.53 -1.46
CA LEU A 122 8.99 -10.55 -2.21
C LEU A 122 8.98 -11.60 -3.33
N GLU A 123 10.15 -11.92 -3.90
CA GLU A 123 10.32 -13.00 -4.86
C GLU A 123 10.18 -14.37 -4.17
N ASP A 124 10.75 -14.54 -2.96
CA ASP A 124 10.60 -15.72 -2.11
C ASP A 124 9.13 -16.03 -1.78
N GLU A 125 8.29 -15.00 -1.59
CA GLU A 125 6.84 -15.18 -1.39
C GLU A 125 6.14 -15.74 -2.64
N GLY A 126 6.76 -15.62 -3.82
CA GLY A 126 6.35 -16.30 -5.04
C GLY A 126 5.13 -15.69 -5.76
N GLY A 127 4.77 -14.46 -5.42
CA GLY A 127 3.52 -13.85 -5.89
C GLY A 127 3.64 -12.44 -6.43
N TRP A 128 4.74 -11.74 -6.16
CA TRP A 128 4.86 -10.31 -6.47
C TRP A 128 5.65 -10.06 -7.76
N SER A 129 5.20 -9.10 -8.54
CA SER A 129 5.94 -8.56 -9.69
C SER A 129 6.05 -7.06 -9.52
N MET A 130 7.27 -6.54 -9.56
CA MET A 130 7.51 -5.11 -9.62
C MET A 130 6.88 -4.56 -10.91
N ARG A 131 6.23 -3.40 -10.81
CA ARG A 131 5.58 -2.70 -11.92
C ARG A 131 6.21 -1.37 -12.20
N ASP A 132 6.51 -0.64 -11.14
CA ASP A 132 7.03 0.71 -11.24
C ASP A 132 7.95 1.01 -10.06
N THR A 133 8.82 1.99 -10.27
CA THR A 133 9.77 2.46 -9.27
C THR A 133 9.97 3.95 -9.44
N HIS A 134 9.89 4.69 -8.34
CA HIS A 134 10.04 6.13 -8.33
C HIS A 134 11.08 6.53 -7.28
N ALA A 135 11.93 7.49 -7.61
CA ALA A 135 12.93 8.04 -6.70
C ALA A 135 12.76 9.54 -6.60
N ILE A 136 12.81 10.06 -5.39
CA ILE A 136 12.82 11.49 -5.08
C ILE A 136 14.06 11.74 -4.24
N THR A 137 15.01 12.47 -4.82
CA THR A 137 16.17 12.99 -4.11
C THR A 137 15.86 14.41 -3.69
N GLY A 138 15.68 14.62 -2.39
CA GLY A 138 15.58 15.95 -1.80
C GLY A 138 16.91 16.41 -1.21
N ASP A 139 16.98 17.66 -0.76
CA ASP A 139 18.21 18.24 -0.21
C ASP A 139 18.74 17.51 1.04
N TYR A 140 17.86 16.81 1.78
CA TYR A 140 18.20 16.15 3.04
C TYR A 140 17.71 14.71 3.15
N VAL A 141 16.85 14.27 2.23
CA VAL A 141 16.13 13.00 2.34
C VAL A 141 15.95 12.41 0.95
N ASP A 142 16.48 11.20 0.78
CA ASP A 142 16.24 10.38 -0.40
C ASP A 142 15.07 9.44 -0.12
N SER A 143 14.14 9.34 -1.08
CA SER A 143 12.98 8.46 -0.98
C SER A 143 12.78 7.62 -2.24
N TYR A 144 12.66 6.32 -2.07
CA TYR A 144 12.47 5.34 -3.14
C TYR A 144 11.15 4.60 -2.93
N THR A 145 10.28 4.63 -3.92
CA THR A 145 8.97 3.98 -3.89
C THR A 145 8.93 2.87 -4.92
N PHE A 146 8.59 1.67 -4.48
CA PHE A 146 8.42 0.48 -5.32
C PHE A 146 6.95 0.08 -5.34
N MET A 147 6.41 -0.13 -6.53
CA MET A 147 5.04 -0.60 -6.71
C MET A 147 5.04 -2.01 -7.27
N PHE A 148 4.31 -2.91 -6.60
CA PHE A 148 4.18 -4.31 -6.98
C PHE A 148 2.72 -4.67 -7.21
N THR A 149 2.51 -5.65 -8.07
CA THR A 149 1.21 -6.28 -8.28
C THR A 149 1.36 -7.79 -8.22
N LYS A 150 0.30 -8.48 -7.80
CA LYS A 150 0.33 -9.93 -7.75
C LYS A 150 0.38 -10.52 -9.16
N LYS A 151 1.31 -11.43 -9.42
CA LYS A 151 1.43 -12.19 -10.67
C LYS A 151 0.14 -13.00 -10.84
N THR A 152 -0.64 -12.68 -11.87
CA THR A 152 -1.76 -13.52 -12.28
C THR A 152 -1.17 -14.80 -12.84
N ARG A 153 -1.38 -15.93 -12.15
CA ARG A 153 -1.00 -17.26 -12.67
C ARG A 153 -1.79 -17.47 -13.96
N ARG A 154 -1.08 -17.48 -15.10
CA ARG A 154 -1.64 -17.89 -16.40
C ARG A 154 -1.60 -19.40 -16.52
#